data_AF-A0A8H3E1Y4-F1
#
_entry.id   AF-A0A8H3E1Y4-F1
#
_cell.length_a   1.000
_cell.length_b   1.000
_cell.length_c   1.000
_cell.angle_alpha   90.00
_cell.angle_beta   90.00
_cell.angle_gamma   90.00
#
_symmetry.space_group_name_H-M   'P 1'
#
loop_
_entity.id
_entity.type
_entity.pdbx_description
1 polymer ?
#
loop_
_entity_poly.entity_id
_entity_poly.type
_entity_poly.pdbx_seq_one_letter_code
_entity_poly.pdbx_strand_id
1 'polypeptide(L)'
;MTDRNLDIFAPTSLKDFHDKDTLLRNIGYLCGIRVDSNAGPQSLARQVAKFVGDEPPLIQEMNDFLTETITTKTEREANYIHHGWSVDAASTISPWISSRIVAKSQRNADGTWLTRRTLVHRFRLRISSEDLAPAPGFEIEIEAALKKPTIFQQPEAVYRALNKWGDVVPLEVEMGASLVFTDLETNMTKLPTTATWNETHYLSAIRTARMSRQEGTDPSYWEEGMWPKRTTPPLHWRQTRIREVIPTTAILSTKLRDQLSQLYAQRLSYTPIITRGDGTCSTHDDTSHASQIISSIAIYATGDVRIIKISYADKVSQSKHEGSEKGGYWHEFVLTDGEYITEMLIWQGDWVYGLQFVTNFGRCSPTIGGSWNKPTIAKNKGGVLVGIVSLIKPHQELGCLFRDIQGIWRHDILDKVPKEEDISSEYFGFKKGMAFNDRAVVRNSNIAISKIRVGCGDVIDSLQLVYIENASQAQNEYQTELHGGLGGSKKEFVLEPGEHIIKVSGKYDDAQITQIGFETNNCQPYQ
;
A
#
# COMPACT_ATOMS: atom_id res chain seq x y z
N MET A 1 -31.96 10.71 25.08
CA MET A 1 -31.50 9.67 26.02
C MET A 1 -30.63 10.36 27.05
N THR A 2 -31.07 10.39 28.30
CA THR A 2 -30.23 10.83 29.42
C THR A 2 -29.07 9.86 29.54
N ASP A 3 -27.84 10.37 29.53
CA ASP A 3 -26.61 9.61 29.74
C ASP A 3 -26.72 8.96 31.13
N ARG A 4 -27.19 7.71 31.19
CA ARG A 4 -27.25 6.97 32.45
C ARG A 4 -25.81 6.66 32.79
N ASN A 5 -25.27 7.41 33.73
CA ASN A 5 -23.94 7.20 34.26
C ASN A 5 -23.98 5.90 35.08
N LEU A 6 -23.92 4.76 34.38
CA LEU A 6 -23.88 3.44 35.00
C LEU A 6 -22.55 3.34 35.73
N ASP A 7 -22.62 3.19 37.05
CA ASP A 7 -21.43 2.93 37.84
C ASP A 7 -20.96 1.50 37.56
N ILE A 8 -20.05 1.36 36.60
CA ILE A 8 -19.56 0.06 36.17
C ILE A 8 -18.86 -0.71 37.31
N PHE A 9 -18.39 -0.01 38.35
CA PHE A 9 -17.74 -0.63 39.51
C PHE A 9 -18.71 -1.09 40.59
N ALA A 10 -20.02 -0.87 40.45
CA ALA A 10 -21.04 -1.28 41.41
C ALA A 10 -20.94 -2.75 41.89
N PRO A 11 -20.60 -3.75 41.04
CA PRO A 11 -20.49 -5.14 41.49
C PRO A 11 -19.14 -5.49 42.14
N THR A 12 -18.25 -4.51 42.34
CA THR A 12 -16.86 -4.74 42.79
C THR A 12 -16.57 -4.09 44.14
N SER A 13 -15.43 -4.43 44.75
CA SER A 13 -14.94 -3.73 45.95
C SER A 13 -14.58 -2.26 45.65
N LEU A 14 -14.43 -1.91 44.38
CA LEU A 14 -14.14 -0.54 43.90
C LEU A 14 -15.38 0.34 43.75
N LYS A 15 -16.57 -0.11 44.14
CA LYS A 15 -17.80 0.69 44.05
C LYS A 15 -17.71 2.04 44.77
N ASP A 16 -16.92 2.15 45.84
CA ASP A 16 -16.74 3.38 46.62
C ASP A 16 -15.40 4.07 46.32
N PHE A 17 -14.70 3.62 45.27
CA PHE A 17 -13.41 4.17 44.89
C PHE A 17 -13.56 5.58 44.29
N HIS A 18 -12.81 6.56 44.82
CA HIS A 18 -12.98 7.97 44.44
C HIS A 18 -12.40 8.34 43.06
N ASP A 19 -11.44 7.56 42.53
CA ASP A 19 -10.70 7.87 41.31
C ASP A 19 -11.02 6.91 40.14
N LYS A 20 -12.28 6.51 40.00
CA LYS A 20 -12.75 5.58 38.95
C LYS A 20 -12.39 6.05 37.55
N ASP A 21 -12.54 7.34 37.25
CA ASP A 21 -12.23 7.91 35.93
C ASP A 21 -10.75 7.75 35.58
N THR A 22 -9.86 7.95 36.56
CA THR A 22 -8.42 7.74 36.37
C THR A 22 -8.12 6.27 36.08
N LEU A 23 -8.78 5.35 36.78
CA LEU A 23 -8.65 3.92 36.53
C LEU A 23 -9.11 3.54 35.11
N LEU A 24 -10.25 4.07 34.66
CA LEU A 24 -10.79 3.85 33.31
C LEU A 24 -9.90 4.45 32.22
N ARG A 25 -9.32 5.63 32.46
CA ARG A 25 -8.34 6.23 31.55
C ARG A 25 -7.06 5.38 31.47
N ASN A 26 -6.59 4.85 32.60
CA ASN A 26 -5.39 4.01 32.66
C ASN A 26 -5.52 2.72 31.85
N ILE A 27 -6.74 2.21 31.63
CA ILE A 27 -7.00 1.04 30.76
C ILE A 27 -7.31 1.39 29.31
N GLY A 28 -7.37 2.67 28.96
CA GLY A 28 -7.85 3.09 27.65
C GLY A 28 -9.30 2.66 27.39
N TYR A 29 -10.15 2.70 28.43
CA TYR A 29 -11.56 2.32 28.32
C TYR A 29 -12.24 3.13 27.21
N LEU A 30 -12.78 2.44 26.21
CA LEU A 30 -13.42 3.01 25.02
C LEU A 30 -12.53 3.91 24.16
N CYS A 31 -11.22 3.97 24.45
CA CYS A 31 -10.24 4.68 23.65
C CYS A 31 -9.81 3.82 22.47
N GLY A 32 -9.60 4.45 21.32
CA GLY A 32 -9.07 3.73 20.17
C GLY A 32 -7.57 3.48 20.33
N ILE A 33 -7.13 2.37 19.74
CA ILE A 33 -5.72 1.99 19.72
C ILE A 33 -5.26 1.92 18.27
N ARG A 34 -4.09 2.50 18.00
CA ARG A 34 -3.41 2.40 16.72
C ARG A 34 -2.65 1.09 16.63
N VAL A 35 -2.86 0.39 15.52
CA VAL A 35 -2.30 -0.94 15.29
C VAL A 35 -1.63 -1.03 13.93
N ASP A 36 -0.83 -0.05 13.54
CA ASP A 36 -0.14 -0.04 12.24
C ASP A 36 1.39 0.13 12.32
N SER A 37 1.97 -0.02 13.52
CA SER A 37 3.40 0.15 13.77
C SER A 37 4.05 -1.17 14.15
N ASN A 38 5.26 -1.44 13.65
CA ASN A 38 6.05 -2.59 14.10
C ASN A 38 6.50 -2.45 15.55
N ALA A 39 6.58 -1.23 16.11
CA ALA A 39 7.00 -1.01 17.49
C ALA A 39 5.97 -1.48 18.54
N GLY A 40 4.73 -1.77 18.11
CA GLY A 40 3.65 -2.17 18.99
C GLY A 40 2.41 -1.26 18.88
N PRO A 41 1.37 -1.59 19.65
CA PRO A 41 0.13 -0.83 19.70
C PRO A 41 0.32 0.51 20.40
N GLN A 42 -0.36 1.56 19.93
CA GLN A 42 -0.32 2.89 20.54
C GLN A 42 -1.72 3.34 20.97
N SER A 43 -1.94 3.38 22.28
CA SER A 43 -3.20 3.88 22.85
C SER A 43 -3.34 5.37 22.60
N LEU A 44 -4.54 5.80 22.20
CA LEU A 44 -4.86 7.20 22.01
C LEU A 44 -5.65 7.74 23.20
N ALA A 45 -5.57 9.05 23.43
CA ALA A 45 -6.29 9.71 24.52
C ALA A 45 -7.78 9.93 24.23
N ARG A 46 -8.22 9.72 22.99
CA ARG A 46 -9.60 9.99 22.56
C ARG A 46 -10.46 8.74 22.71
N GLN A 47 -11.60 8.90 23.39
CA GLN A 47 -12.66 7.91 23.37
C GLN A 47 -13.31 7.87 21.99
N VAL A 48 -13.24 6.71 21.34
CA VAL A 48 -13.80 6.51 20.01
C VAL A 48 -15.14 5.77 20.06
N ALA A 49 -15.44 5.13 21.19
CA ALA A 49 -16.69 4.46 21.46
C ALA A 49 -17.41 5.05 22.67
N LYS A 50 -18.70 4.73 22.79
CA LYS A 50 -19.55 4.94 23.94
C LYS A 50 -20.23 3.64 24.29
N PHE A 51 -20.42 3.39 25.57
CA PHE A 51 -21.21 2.26 26.04
C PHE A 51 -22.70 2.61 25.98
N VAL A 52 -23.49 1.75 25.35
CA VAL A 52 -24.95 1.92 25.17
C VAL A 52 -25.76 0.70 25.63
N GLY A 53 -25.09 -0.31 26.20
CA GLY A 53 -25.75 -1.50 26.73
C GLY A 53 -26.70 -1.17 27.88
N ASP A 54 -27.78 -1.95 27.98
CA ASP A 54 -28.77 -1.83 29.06
C ASP A 54 -28.20 -2.36 30.39
N GLU A 55 -27.31 -3.35 30.32
CA GLU A 55 -26.59 -3.93 31.46
C GLU A 55 -25.18 -3.33 31.55
N PRO A 56 -24.58 -3.15 32.74
CA PRO A 56 -23.21 -2.70 32.85
C PRO A 56 -22.22 -3.72 32.25
N PRO A 57 -21.04 -3.30 31.79
CA PRO A 57 -19.98 -4.21 31.35
C PRO A 57 -19.68 -5.28 32.40
N LEU A 58 -19.35 -6.50 31.96
CA LEU A 58 -18.97 -7.57 32.86
C LEU A 58 -17.60 -7.25 33.46
N ILE A 59 -17.59 -7.05 34.77
CA ILE A 59 -16.39 -6.73 35.53
C ILE A 59 -16.15 -7.82 36.57
N GLN A 60 -14.89 -8.26 36.64
CA GLN A 60 -14.44 -9.29 37.55
C GLN A 60 -13.16 -8.85 38.27
N GLU A 61 -13.21 -8.78 39.60
CA GLU A 61 -11.99 -8.72 40.40
C GLU A 61 -11.33 -10.10 40.43
N MET A 62 -10.01 -10.10 40.27
CA MET A 62 -9.20 -11.30 40.21
C MET A 62 -8.03 -11.19 41.18
N ASN A 63 -7.50 -12.32 41.60
CA ASN A 63 -6.25 -12.37 42.35
C ASN A 63 -5.42 -13.55 41.84
N ASP A 64 -5.30 -13.59 40.50
CA ASP A 64 -4.71 -14.71 39.80
C ASP A 64 -3.29 -14.36 39.36
N PHE A 65 -2.48 -15.40 39.28
CA PHE A 65 -1.13 -15.33 38.75
C PHE A 65 -1.02 -16.23 37.53
N LEU A 66 -0.41 -15.71 36.46
CA LEU A 66 -0.18 -16.45 35.24
C LEU A 66 1.24 -16.21 34.73
N THR A 67 1.94 -17.29 34.41
CA THR A 67 3.13 -17.20 33.55
C THR A 67 2.86 -17.98 32.28
N GLU A 68 3.17 -17.36 31.16
CA GLU A 68 3.00 -17.99 29.85
C GLU A 68 4.11 -17.61 28.90
N THR A 69 4.28 -18.45 27.89
CA THR A 69 5.24 -18.28 26.80
C THR A 69 4.45 -18.37 25.50
N ILE A 70 4.57 -17.35 24.67
CA ILE A 70 3.86 -17.22 23.39
C ILE A 70 4.90 -17.15 22.28
N THR A 71 4.69 -17.96 21.25
CA THR A 71 5.52 -17.97 20.05
C THR A 71 4.82 -17.21 18.93
N THR A 72 5.53 -16.30 18.26
CA THR A 72 5.03 -15.56 17.09
C THR A 72 6.01 -15.67 15.92
N LYS A 73 5.53 -15.38 14.70
CA LYS A 73 6.31 -15.55 13.47
C LYS A 73 6.91 -14.26 12.94
N THR A 74 6.40 -13.13 13.40
CA THR A 74 6.85 -11.81 12.95
C THR A 74 7.23 -10.93 14.13
N GLU A 75 8.17 -10.02 13.89
CA GLU A 75 8.60 -9.05 14.88
C GLU A 75 7.44 -8.18 15.39
N ARG A 76 6.54 -7.80 14.49
CA ARG A 76 5.38 -7.01 14.85
C ARG A 76 4.45 -7.76 15.80
N GLU A 77 4.07 -8.99 15.47
CA GLU A 77 3.26 -9.80 16.39
C GLU A 77 3.95 -9.90 17.75
N ALA A 78 5.26 -10.20 17.76
CA ALA A 78 6.04 -10.29 19.00
C ALA A 78 5.94 -9.00 19.83
N ASN A 79 6.03 -7.84 19.18
CA ASN A 79 5.88 -6.54 19.84
C ASN A 79 4.48 -6.31 20.38
N TYR A 80 3.43 -6.78 19.71
CA TYR A 80 2.07 -6.63 20.23
C TYR A 80 1.85 -7.53 21.44
N ILE A 81 2.30 -8.79 21.37
CA ILE A 81 2.24 -9.71 22.50
C ILE A 81 3.07 -9.18 23.68
N HIS A 82 4.22 -8.54 23.40
CA HIS A 82 5.05 -7.86 24.40
C HIS A 82 4.25 -6.77 25.15
N HIS A 83 3.37 -6.06 24.46
CA HIS A 83 2.48 -5.04 25.05
C HIS A 83 1.16 -5.62 25.62
N GLY A 84 1.12 -6.94 25.86
CA GLY A 84 -0.01 -7.59 26.51
C GLY A 84 -1.10 -8.08 25.55
N TRP A 85 -0.95 -7.96 24.24
CA TRP A 85 -2.00 -8.41 23.33
C TRP A 85 -2.06 -9.94 23.26
N SER A 86 -3.23 -10.48 22.96
CA SER A 86 -3.39 -11.86 22.49
C SER A 86 -3.00 -11.96 21.01
N VAL A 87 -2.77 -13.19 20.54
CA VAL A 87 -2.52 -13.45 19.11
C VAL A 87 -3.74 -13.05 18.27
N ASP A 88 -4.95 -13.33 18.75
CA ASP A 88 -6.20 -13.00 18.06
C ASP A 88 -6.40 -11.48 17.96
N ALA A 89 -6.16 -10.75 19.05
CA ALA A 89 -6.23 -9.29 19.05
C ALA A 89 -5.19 -8.67 18.11
N ALA A 90 -3.95 -9.18 18.13
CA ALA A 90 -2.88 -8.70 17.25
C ALA A 90 -3.16 -8.99 15.76
N SER A 91 -3.91 -10.07 15.48
CA SER A 91 -4.32 -10.47 14.13
C SER A 91 -5.55 -9.72 13.62
N THR A 92 -6.22 -8.94 14.47
CA THR A 92 -7.41 -8.17 14.10
C THR A 92 -7.03 -6.93 13.30
N ILE A 93 -6.85 -7.12 11.98
CA ILE A 93 -6.42 -6.09 11.03
C ILE A 93 -7.50 -5.90 9.96
N SER A 94 -8.14 -4.74 9.96
CA SER A 94 -9.08 -4.35 8.90
C SER A 94 -8.35 -4.02 7.59
N PRO A 95 -9.05 -4.02 6.44
CA PRO A 95 -8.44 -3.69 5.15
C PRO A 95 -7.75 -2.32 5.14
N TRP A 96 -8.35 -1.33 5.80
CA TRP A 96 -7.79 0.03 5.97
C TRP A 96 -6.46 0.01 6.73
N ILE A 97 -6.39 -0.78 7.81
CA ILE A 97 -5.18 -0.90 8.62
C ILE A 97 -4.10 -1.60 7.79
N SER A 98 -4.44 -2.73 7.15
CA SER A 98 -3.55 -3.50 6.27
C SER A 98 -2.90 -2.63 5.20
N SER A 99 -3.70 -1.84 4.48
CA SER A 99 -3.21 -0.94 3.44
C SER A 99 -2.22 0.10 3.95
N ARG A 100 -2.44 0.63 5.16
CA ARG A 100 -1.56 1.63 5.74
C ARG A 100 -0.25 1.05 6.27
N ILE A 101 -0.29 -0.16 6.83
CA ILE A 101 0.93 -0.90 7.23
C ILE A 101 1.84 -1.06 6.02
N VAL A 102 1.25 -1.52 4.92
CA VAL A 102 1.96 -1.74 3.65
C VAL A 102 2.52 -0.43 3.09
N ALA A 103 1.73 0.63 3.09
CA ALA A 103 2.15 1.95 2.62
C ALA A 103 3.32 2.56 3.44
N LYS A 104 3.45 2.21 4.72
CA LYS A 104 4.60 2.63 5.54
C LYS A 104 5.87 1.84 5.27
N SER A 105 5.77 0.71 4.54
CA SER A 105 6.88 -0.17 4.17
C SER A 105 7.81 -0.52 5.35
N GLN A 106 7.25 -0.65 6.55
CA GLN A 106 8.05 -0.98 7.74
C GLN A 106 8.48 -2.44 7.65
N ARG A 107 9.79 -2.68 7.69
CA ARG A 107 10.35 -4.03 7.71
C ARG A 107 9.81 -4.80 8.91
N ASN A 108 8.98 -5.80 8.65
CA ASN A 108 8.47 -6.72 9.66
C ASN A 108 9.29 -8.01 9.56
N ALA A 109 10.32 -8.15 10.41
CA ALA A 109 11.24 -9.28 10.28
C ALA A 109 10.55 -10.61 10.63
N ASP A 110 10.61 -11.56 9.71
CA ASP A 110 10.20 -12.93 9.96
C ASP A 110 11.20 -13.63 10.89
N GLY A 111 10.70 -14.50 11.76
CA GLY A 111 11.50 -15.31 12.66
C GLY A 111 10.65 -15.95 13.75
N THR A 112 11.18 -16.96 14.43
CA THR A 112 10.52 -17.49 15.63
C THR A 112 10.85 -16.60 16.81
N TRP A 113 9.89 -15.77 17.22
CA TRP A 113 9.99 -14.92 18.39
C TRP A 113 9.29 -15.59 19.57
N LEU A 114 9.88 -15.48 20.75
CA LEU A 114 9.28 -15.94 22.01
C LEU A 114 9.04 -14.74 22.91
N THR A 115 7.80 -14.61 23.38
CA THR A 115 7.42 -13.67 24.43
C THR A 115 7.00 -14.45 25.66
N ARG A 116 7.75 -14.28 26.75
CA ARG A 116 7.37 -14.79 28.07
C ARG A 116 6.83 -13.65 28.91
N ARG A 117 5.67 -13.86 29.53
CA ARG A 117 5.07 -12.88 30.44
C ARG A 117 4.61 -13.51 31.72
N THR A 118 4.84 -12.78 32.80
CA THR A 118 4.49 -13.09 34.18
C THR A 118 3.53 -11.99 34.62
N LEU A 119 2.27 -12.36 34.85
CA LEU A 119 1.14 -11.45 35.01
C LEU A 119 0.49 -11.66 36.36
N VAL A 120 0.24 -10.56 37.07
CA VAL A 120 -0.59 -10.53 38.27
C VAL A 120 -1.91 -9.87 37.88
N HIS A 121 -2.97 -10.67 37.77
CA HIS A 121 -4.29 -10.20 37.36
C HIS A 121 -5.09 -9.73 38.56
N ARG A 122 -5.57 -8.49 38.49
CA ARG A 122 -6.35 -7.83 39.55
C ARG A 122 -7.77 -7.52 39.13
N PHE A 123 -7.95 -7.24 37.84
CA PHE A 123 -9.20 -6.75 37.32
C PHE A 123 -9.35 -7.20 35.88
N ARG A 124 -10.55 -7.62 35.49
CA ARG A 124 -10.92 -7.93 34.12
C ARG A 124 -12.19 -7.18 33.78
N LEU A 125 -12.17 -6.54 32.62
CA LEU A 125 -13.29 -5.86 32.01
C LEU A 125 -13.62 -6.54 30.69
N ARG A 126 -14.90 -6.85 30.48
CA ARG A 126 -15.45 -7.40 29.24
C ARG A 126 -16.64 -6.56 28.77
N ILE A 127 -16.64 -6.21 27.50
CA ILE A 127 -17.67 -5.41 26.85
C ILE A 127 -18.15 -6.17 25.62
N SER A 128 -19.47 -6.31 25.44
CA SER A 128 -20.00 -6.83 24.17
C SER A 128 -19.83 -5.80 23.06
N SER A 129 -19.50 -6.25 21.86
CA SER A 129 -19.46 -5.36 20.69
C SER A 129 -20.82 -4.71 20.38
N GLU A 130 -21.92 -5.37 20.74
CA GLU A 130 -23.30 -4.89 20.55
C GLU A 130 -23.65 -3.72 21.49
N ASP A 131 -22.94 -3.62 22.62
CA ASP A 131 -23.13 -2.56 23.61
C ASP A 131 -22.28 -1.31 23.31
N LEU A 132 -21.63 -1.26 22.14
CA LEU A 132 -20.80 -0.15 21.73
C LEU A 132 -21.44 0.65 20.60
N ALA A 133 -21.47 1.97 20.80
CA ALA A 133 -21.81 2.95 19.77
C ALA A 133 -20.58 3.83 19.46
N PRO A 134 -20.48 4.43 18.26
CA PRO A 134 -19.38 5.31 17.96
C PRO A 134 -19.51 6.61 18.75
N ALA A 135 -18.38 7.20 19.14
CA ALA A 135 -18.38 8.55 19.67
C ALA A 135 -18.88 9.51 18.57
N PRO A 136 -19.78 10.48 18.87
CA PRO A 136 -20.35 11.36 17.85
C PRO A 136 -19.30 12.10 17.00
N GLY A 137 -18.18 12.51 17.63
CA GLY A 137 -17.09 13.17 16.91
C GLY A 137 -16.38 12.26 15.90
N PHE A 138 -16.27 10.96 16.20
CA PHE A 138 -15.70 9.99 15.26
C PHE A 138 -16.63 9.77 14.06
N GLU A 139 -17.93 9.58 14.32
CA GLU A 139 -18.93 9.40 13.27
C GLU A 139 -18.99 10.61 12.32
N ILE A 140 -19.03 11.83 12.86
CA ILE A 140 -19.00 13.08 12.07
C ILE A 140 -17.76 13.16 11.19
N GLU A 141 -16.58 12.79 11.70
CA GLU A 141 -15.34 12.83 10.93
C GLU A 141 -15.31 11.79 9.80
N ILE A 142 -15.85 10.59 10.02
CA ILE A 142 -16.01 9.58 8.97
C ILE A 142 -17.01 10.05 7.90
N GLU A 143 -18.14 10.61 8.29
CA GLU A 143 -19.09 11.19 7.34
C GLU A 143 -18.46 12.31 6.51
N ALA A 144 -17.69 13.20 7.16
CA ALA A 144 -17.00 14.29 6.48
C ALA A 144 -15.92 13.76 5.52
N ALA A 145 -15.24 12.67 5.87
CA ALA A 145 -14.28 12.00 5.00
C ALA A 145 -14.96 11.41 3.76
N LEU A 146 -16.10 10.73 3.92
CA LEU A 146 -16.89 10.16 2.82
C LEU A 146 -17.47 11.24 1.88
N LYS A 147 -17.66 12.47 2.36
CA LYS A 147 -18.16 13.61 1.57
C LYS A 147 -17.07 14.37 0.80
N LYS A 148 -15.80 13.94 0.85
CA LYS A 148 -14.73 14.57 0.07
C LYS A 148 -14.99 14.43 -1.44
N PRO A 149 -14.58 15.41 -2.27
CA PRO A 149 -14.99 15.50 -3.66
C PRO A 149 -14.31 14.48 -4.60
N THR A 150 -13.12 13.99 -4.26
CA THR A 150 -12.36 13.07 -5.12
C THR A 150 -12.16 11.71 -4.47
N ILE A 151 -11.98 10.69 -5.32
CA ILE A 151 -11.70 9.31 -4.91
C ILE A 151 -10.33 9.15 -4.23
N PHE A 152 -9.41 10.11 -4.39
CA PHE A 152 -8.17 10.18 -3.62
C PHE A 152 -8.39 10.77 -2.23
N GLN A 153 -9.09 11.90 -2.14
CA GLN A 153 -9.29 12.63 -0.89
C GLN A 153 -10.18 11.89 0.11
N GLN A 154 -11.12 11.07 -0.38
CA GLN A 154 -12.00 10.27 0.47
C GLN A 154 -11.23 9.24 1.31
N PRO A 155 -10.48 8.26 0.74
CA PRO A 155 -9.64 7.34 1.50
C PRO A 155 -8.61 8.04 2.37
N GLU A 156 -7.97 9.11 1.86
CA GLU A 156 -6.99 9.87 2.64
C GLU A 156 -7.61 10.45 3.92
N ALA A 157 -8.79 11.06 3.81
CA ALA A 157 -9.51 11.59 4.96
C ALA A 157 -9.94 10.49 5.94
N VAL A 158 -10.33 9.31 5.46
CA VAL A 158 -10.61 8.14 6.31
C VAL A 158 -9.35 7.69 7.05
N TYR A 159 -8.21 7.58 6.38
CA TYR A 159 -6.94 7.23 7.04
C TYR A 159 -6.56 8.25 8.12
N ARG A 160 -6.77 9.55 7.87
CA ARG A 160 -6.53 10.61 8.86
C ARG A 160 -7.46 10.49 10.06
N ALA A 161 -8.74 10.18 9.84
CA ALA A 161 -9.70 9.94 10.92
C ALA A 161 -9.25 8.73 11.77
N LEU A 162 -8.96 7.58 11.16
CA LEU A 162 -8.45 6.41 11.88
C LEU A 162 -7.11 6.68 12.58
N ASN A 163 -6.26 7.55 12.04
CA ASN A 163 -5.02 7.98 12.70
C ASN A 163 -5.27 8.79 13.97
N LYS A 164 -6.35 9.56 13.99
CA LYS A 164 -6.71 10.42 15.11
C LYS A 164 -7.50 9.68 16.19
N TRP A 165 -8.35 8.74 15.78
CA TRP A 165 -9.32 8.08 16.66
C TRP A 165 -8.93 6.67 17.06
N GLY A 166 -8.08 6.01 16.29
CA GLY A 166 -7.64 4.64 16.52
C GLY A 166 -8.19 3.70 15.46
N ASP A 167 -7.60 2.51 15.44
CA ASP A 167 -7.86 1.49 14.44
C ASP A 167 -8.78 0.39 14.99
N VAL A 168 -8.63 0.10 16.28
CA VAL A 168 -9.43 -0.87 17.02
C VAL A 168 -9.82 -0.34 18.39
N VAL A 169 -10.85 -0.95 18.99
CA VAL A 169 -11.30 -0.70 20.37
C VAL A 169 -11.20 -2.00 21.17
N PRO A 170 -10.62 -1.99 22.38
CA PRO A 170 -10.59 -3.18 23.24
C PRO A 170 -11.99 -3.60 23.71
N LEU A 171 -12.27 -4.90 23.64
CA LEU A 171 -13.47 -5.52 24.20
C LEU A 171 -13.19 -6.24 25.52
N GLU A 172 -12.01 -6.87 25.63
CA GLU A 172 -11.59 -7.56 26.85
C GLU A 172 -10.20 -7.10 27.28
N VAL A 173 -10.14 -6.51 28.48
CA VAL A 173 -8.93 -5.94 29.07
C VAL A 173 -8.70 -6.51 30.46
N GLU A 174 -7.47 -6.93 30.74
CA GLU A 174 -7.03 -7.35 32.07
C GLU A 174 -6.01 -6.36 32.63
N MET A 175 -6.16 -6.01 33.91
CA MET A 175 -5.26 -5.11 34.61
C MET A 175 -4.52 -5.79 35.75
N GLY A 176 -3.39 -5.17 36.10
CA GLY A 176 -2.63 -5.47 37.29
C GLY A 176 -1.18 -5.08 37.10
N ALA A 177 -0.27 -6.03 37.30
CA ALA A 177 1.16 -5.84 37.08
C ALA A 177 1.70 -6.90 36.11
N SER A 178 2.70 -6.54 35.30
CA SER A 178 3.33 -7.47 34.37
C SER A 178 4.86 -7.31 34.32
N LEU A 179 5.52 -8.45 34.15
CA LEU A 179 6.91 -8.57 33.72
C LEU A 179 6.90 -9.30 32.38
N VAL A 180 7.39 -8.65 31.33
CA VAL A 180 7.37 -9.20 29.97
C VAL A 180 8.77 -9.19 29.39
N PHE A 181 9.13 -10.30 28.75
CA PHE A 181 10.41 -10.51 28.10
C PHE A 181 10.19 -11.08 26.71
N THR A 182 10.78 -10.45 25.69
CA THR A 182 10.65 -10.86 24.29
C THR A 182 12.00 -10.87 23.59
N ASP A 183 12.34 -11.96 22.92
CA ASP A 183 13.52 -12.11 22.04
C ASP A 183 13.28 -13.22 21.00
N LEU A 184 14.22 -13.41 20.09
CA LEU A 184 14.27 -14.56 19.20
C LEU A 184 14.47 -15.87 19.98
N GLU A 185 13.84 -16.94 19.51
CA GLU A 185 13.94 -18.27 20.11
C GLU A 185 15.40 -18.73 20.29
N THR A 186 16.26 -18.45 19.30
CA THR A 186 17.68 -18.80 19.33
C THR A 186 18.48 -18.09 20.42
N ASN A 187 18.00 -16.94 20.91
CA ASN A 187 18.61 -16.25 22.04
C ASN A 187 18.04 -16.75 23.37
N MET A 188 16.75 -17.08 23.39
CA MET A 188 16.08 -17.64 24.56
C MET A 188 16.66 -18.99 24.99
N THR A 189 17.06 -19.84 24.04
CA THR A 189 17.68 -21.14 24.34
C THR A 189 19.07 -21.03 24.98
N LYS A 190 19.70 -19.85 24.95
CA LYS A 190 20.99 -19.60 25.63
C LYS A 190 20.83 -19.35 27.13
N LEU A 191 19.59 -19.16 27.61
CA LEU A 191 19.35 -18.97 29.03
C LEU A 191 19.57 -20.28 29.79
N PRO A 192 20.16 -20.21 31.00
CA PRO A 192 20.29 -21.38 31.86
C PRO A 192 18.91 -22.00 32.11
N THR A 193 18.81 -23.33 32.01
CA THR A 193 17.60 -24.06 32.40
C THR A 193 17.22 -23.84 33.87
N THR A 194 18.20 -23.46 34.70
CA THR A 194 18.05 -23.11 36.12
C THR A 194 17.67 -21.66 36.38
N ALA A 195 17.65 -20.80 35.35
CA ALA A 195 17.30 -19.39 35.53
C ALA A 195 15.80 -19.27 35.88
N THR A 196 15.55 -18.87 37.12
CA THR A 196 14.26 -18.38 37.60
C THR A 196 13.99 -17.06 36.89
N TRP A 197 13.00 -17.05 35.99
CA TRP A 197 12.69 -15.90 35.13
C TRP A 197 12.25 -14.63 35.88
N ASN A 198 12.00 -14.78 37.17
CA ASN A 198 11.65 -13.70 38.07
C ASN A 198 12.94 -12.96 38.53
N GLU A 199 14.11 -13.57 38.36
CA GLU A 199 15.41 -12.99 38.68
C GLU A 199 15.93 -12.15 37.52
N THR A 200 15.62 -10.86 37.61
CA THR A 200 15.85 -9.91 36.53
C THR A 200 17.34 -9.69 36.19
N HIS A 201 18.25 -10.10 37.09
CA HIS A 201 19.69 -10.12 36.84
C HIS A 201 20.10 -11.04 35.68
N TYR A 202 19.41 -12.16 35.45
CA TYR A 202 19.69 -13.02 34.30
C TYR A 202 19.13 -12.46 33.00
N LEU A 203 17.98 -11.78 33.07
CA LEU A 203 17.34 -11.19 31.90
C LEU A 203 18.15 -10.02 31.34
N SER A 204 18.80 -9.23 32.21
CA SER A 204 19.65 -8.11 31.78
C SER A 204 20.95 -8.54 31.10
N ALA A 205 21.38 -9.79 31.25
CA ALA A 205 22.55 -10.33 30.55
C ALA A 205 22.33 -10.48 29.04
N ILE A 206 21.07 -10.55 28.58
CA ILE A 206 20.74 -10.64 27.16
C ILE A 206 20.57 -9.25 26.57
N ARG A 207 21.60 -8.78 25.87
CA ARG A 207 21.62 -7.43 25.27
C ARG A 207 20.57 -7.22 24.16
N THR A 208 20.09 -8.29 23.54
CA THR A 208 19.13 -8.24 22.42
C THR A 208 17.68 -8.25 22.87
N ALA A 209 17.42 -8.61 24.13
CA ALA A 209 16.07 -8.84 24.61
C ALA A 209 15.35 -7.55 24.96
N ARG A 210 14.05 -7.53 24.71
CA ARG A 210 13.14 -6.47 25.13
C ARG A 210 12.53 -6.89 26.45
N MET A 211 12.77 -6.10 27.49
CA MET A 211 12.17 -6.31 28.81
C MET A 211 11.32 -5.08 29.14
N SER A 212 10.06 -5.31 29.51
CA SER A 212 9.20 -4.28 30.08
C SER A 212 8.67 -4.73 31.43
N ARG A 213 8.54 -3.75 32.33
CA ARG A 213 7.92 -3.93 33.63
C ARG A 213 6.83 -2.89 33.74
N GLN A 214 5.61 -3.36 33.96
CA GLN A 214 4.51 -2.51 34.36
C GLN A 214 4.22 -2.79 35.83
N GLU A 215 4.77 -1.93 36.67
CA GLU A 215 4.69 -2.01 38.12
C GLU A 215 4.17 -0.69 38.69
N GLY A 216 3.74 -0.73 39.96
CA GLY A 216 3.50 0.48 40.74
C GLY A 216 4.80 1.25 40.98
N THR A 217 4.76 2.28 41.81
CA THR A 217 5.93 3.15 42.09
C THR A 217 7.10 2.46 42.79
N ASP A 218 7.01 1.17 43.10
CA ASP A 218 8.02 0.40 43.84
C ASP A 218 8.83 -0.51 42.90
N PRO A 219 10.09 -0.17 42.56
CA PRO A 219 10.93 -0.96 41.67
C PRO A 219 11.38 -2.32 42.26
N SER A 220 11.17 -2.54 43.56
CA SER A 220 11.43 -3.83 44.22
C SER A 220 10.30 -4.83 44.04
N TYR A 221 9.22 -4.48 43.33
CA TYR A 221 8.00 -5.28 43.31
C TYR A 221 8.25 -6.71 42.84
N TRP A 222 9.13 -6.92 41.86
CA TRP A 222 9.44 -8.25 41.32
C TRP A 222 10.60 -8.99 42.04
N GLU A 223 11.27 -8.33 42.98
CA GLU A 223 12.39 -8.90 43.73
C GLU A 223 11.86 -9.75 44.91
N GLU A 224 12.65 -10.73 45.36
CA GLU A 224 12.40 -11.51 46.60
C GLU A 224 11.24 -12.52 46.60
N GLY A 225 10.60 -12.82 45.47
CA GLY A 225 9.57 -13.88 45.39
C GLY A 225 8.30 -13.63 46.23
N MET A 226 8.17 -12.45 46.83
CA MET A 226 7.03 -12.03 47.65
C MET A 226 5.91 -11.35 46.84
N TRP A 227 6.15 -11.11 45.56
CA TRP A 227 5.25 -10.42 44.65
C TRP A 227 3.84 -11.05 44.47
N PRO A 228 3.60 -12.37 44.62
CA PRO A 228 2.24 -12.91 44.59
C PRO A 228 1.39 -12.44 45.79
N LYS A 229 2.05 -12.09 46.90
CA LYS A 229 1.40 -11.70 48.16
C LYS A 229 1.27 -10.19 48.32
N ARG A 230 2.00 -9.39 47.54
CA ARG A 230 1.90 -7.92 47.59
C ARG A 230 0.59 -7.47 46.95
N THR A 231 -0.18 -6.66 47.68
CA THR A 231 -1.35 -5.97 47.17
C THR A 231 -0.92 -4.73 46.40
N THR A 232 -1.24 -4.67 45.11
CA THR A 232 -1.03 -3.46 44.30
C THR A 232 -2.26 -2.57 44.43
N PRO A 233 -2.14 -1.28 44.82
CA PRO A 233 -3.30 -0.41 44.91
C PRO A 233 -3.91 -0.16 43.51
N PRO A 234 -5.24 0.03 43.40
CA PRO A 234 -5.92 0.17 42.10
C PRO A 234 -5.33 1.23 41.16
N LEU A 235 -4.88 2.39 41.66
CA LEU A 235 -4.26 3.44 40.82
C LEU A 235 -2.97 3.02 40.12
N HIS A 236 -2.31 2.00 40.65
CA HIS A 236 -1.08 1.45 40.09
C HIS A 236 -1.34 0.28 39.14
N TRP A 237 -2.58 -0.18 39.02
CA TRP A 237 -2.91 -1.19 38.02
C TRP A 237 -2.71 -0.59 36.62
N ARG A 238 -2.12 -1.40 35.74
CA ARG A 238 -1.88 -1.07 34.34
C ARG A 238 -2.50 -2.14 33.46
N GLN A 239 -2.70 -1.81 32.19
CA GLN A 239 -3.17 -2.75 31.18
C GLN A 239 -2.13 -3.86 30.96
N THR A 240 -2.37 -5.01 31.57
CA THR A 240 -1.49 -6.18 31.44
C THR A 240 -1.83 -7.02 30.22
N ARG A 241 -3.09 -7.00 29.78
CA ARG A 241 -3.55 -7.81 28.67
C ARG A 241 -4.72 -7.20 27.90
N ILE A 242 -4.69 -7.35 26.58
CA ILE A 242 -5.85 -7.17 25.71
C ILE A 242 -6.12 -8.51 25.04
N ARG A 243 -7.26 -9.12 25.35
CA ARG A 243 -7.63 -10.44 24.81
C ARG A 243 -8.39 -10.34 23.51
N GLU A 244 -9.24 -9.33 23.39
CA GLU A 244 -10.13 -9.15 22.27
C GLU A 244 -10.26 -7.66 21.93
N VAL A 245 -10.31 -7.38 20.63
CA VAL A 245 -10.53 -6.04 20.08
C VAL A 245 -11.49 -6.15 18.91
N ILE A 246 -12.13 -5.04 18.56
CA ILE A 246 -12.88 -4.91 17.30
C ILE A 246 -12.35 -3.74 16.48
N PRO A 247 -12.39 -3.81 15.14
CA PRO A 247 -12.11 -2.64 14.31
C PRO A 247 -13.00 -1.47 14.69
N THR A 248 -12.42 -0.27 14.81
CA THR A 248 -13.16 0.94 15.13
C THR A 248 -14.22 1.26 14.06
N THR A 249 -14.04 0.80 12.82
CA THR A 249 -15.08 0.90 11.79
C THR A 249 -16.27 -0.03 12.05
N ALA A 250 -16.11 -1.10 12.84
CA ALA A 250 -17.17 -2.08 13.09
C ALA A 250 -18.28 -1.54 14.01
N ILE A 251 -17.98 -0.55 14.87
CA ILE A 251 -18.95 0.13 15.74
C ILE A 251 -19.75 1.22 15.02
N LEU A 252 -19.45 1.54 13.76
CA LEU A 252 -20.23 2.49 12.97
C LEU A 252 -21.59 1.88 12.57
N SER A 253 -22.54 2.75 12.24
CA SER A 253 -23.82 2.33 11.66
C SER A 253 -23.61 1.48 10.39
N THR A 254 -24.51 0.53 10.13
CA THR A 254 -24.44 -0.35 8.94
C THR A 254 -24.28 0.44 7.65
N LYS A 255 -25.01 1.56 7.50
CA LYS A 255 -24.87 2.47 6.37
C LYS A 255 -23.44 2.96 6.16
N LEU A 256 -22.78 3.45 7.21
CA LEU A 256 -21.40 3.95 7.10
C LEU A 256 -20.40 2.81 6.85
N ARG A 257 -20.63 1.63 7.43
CA ARG A 257 -19.80 0.44 7.16
C ARG A 257 -19.88 0.01 5.70
N ASP A 258 -21.08 0.02 5.12
CA ASP A 258 -21.29 -0.29 3.72
C ASP A 258 -20.63 0.75 2.81
N GLN A 259 -20.77 2.04 3.12
CA GLN A 259 -20.11 3.11 2.39
C GLN A 259 -18.58 3.03 2.46
N LEU A 260 -18.01 2.73 3.62
CA LEU A 260 -16.57 2.51 3.77
C LEU A 260 -16.10 1.28 2.98
N SER A 261 -16.87 0.19 3.01
CA SER A 261 -16.53 -1.03 2.26
C SER A 261 -16.59 -0.78 0.75
N GLN A 262 -17.61 -0.05 0.29
CA GLN A 262 -17.74 0.36 -1.10
C GLN A 262 -16.60 1.30 -1.53
N LEU A 263 -16.26 2.30 -0.71
CA LEU A 263 -15.15 3.20 -0.97
C LEU A 263 -13.82 2.43 -1.07
N TYR A 264 -13.60 1.49 -0.15
CA TYR A 264 -12.40 0.65 -0.16
C TYR A 264 -12.33 -0.24 -1.41
N ALA A 265 -13.45 -0.71 -1.95
CA ALA A 265 -13.47 -1.43 -3.22
C ALA A 265 -13.23 -0.49 -4.41
N GLN A 266 -13.84 0.71 -4.40
CA GLN A 266 -13.73 1.72 -5.46
C GLN A 266 -12.33 2.30 -5.61
N ARG A 267 -11.47 2.20 -4.58
CA ARG A 267 -10.07 2.61 -4.69
C ARG A 267 -9.31 1.87 -5.81
N LEU A 268 -9.82 0.72 -6.24
CA LEU A 268 -9.26 -0.08 -7.31
C LEU A 268 -10.10 0.04 -8.58
N SER A 269 -9.43 0.09 -9.71
CA SER A 269 -10.04 0.00 -11.03
C SER A 269 -9.21 -0.91 -11.93
N TYR A 270 -9.83 -1.43 -12.99
CA TYR A 270 -9.23 -2.44 -13.83
C TYR A 270 -9.28 -1.98 -15.29
N THR A 271 -8.12 -1.82 -15.94
CA THR A 271 -8.02 -1.26 -17.30
C THR A 271 -6.79 -1.79 -18.02
N PRO A 272 -6.91 -2.23 -19.30
CA PRO A 272 -8.14 -2.31 -20.10
C PRO A 272 -9.10 -3.38 -19.58
N ILE A 273 -10.37 -3.35 -20.00
CA ILE A 273 -11.33 -4.42 -19.66
C ILE A 273 -10.98 -5.65 -20.51
N ILE A 274 -10.83 -6.80 -19.86
CA ILE A 274 -10.59 -8.08 -20.55
C ILE A 274 -11.81 -8.99 -20.42
N THR A 275 -12.16 -9.69 -21.49
CA THR A 275 -13.27 -10.65 -21.48
C THR A 275 -12.80 -11.97 -20.87
N ARG A 276 -13.50 -12.45 -19.83
CA ARG A 276 -13.19 -13.72 -19.17
C ARG A 276 -13.05 -14.85 -20.19
N GLY A 277 -11.99 -15.65 -20.07
CA GLY A 277 -11.63 -16.64 -21.09
C GLY A 277 -12.69 -17.73 -21.32
N ASP A 278 -12.63 -18.37 -22.49
CA ASP A 278 -13.50 -19.44 -22.98
C ASP A 278 -13.25 -20.81 -22.31
N GLY A 279 -12.78 -20.83 -21.06
CA GLY A 279 -12.40 -22.04 -20.32
C GLY A 279 -11.04 -22.65 -20.71
N THR A 280 -10.42 -22.21 -21.82
CA THR A 280 -9.10 -22.68 -22.27
C THR A 280 -7.92 -21.87 -21.71
N CYS A 281 -8.22 -20.77 -21.01
CA CYS A 281 -7.24 -19.84 -20.47
C CYS A 281 -7.10 -20.00 -18.96
N SER A 282 -5.87 -19.99 -18.44
CA SER A 282 -5.62 -19.76 -17.02
C SER A 282 -5.68 -18.27 -16.71
N THR A 283 -6.30 -17.90 -15.59
CA THR A 283 -6.34 -16.52 -15.09
C THR A 283 -5.43 -16.41 -13.88
N HIS A 284 -4.53 -15.43 -13.91
CA HIS A 284 -3.73 -15.03 -12.75
C HIS A 284 -4.13 -13.61 -12.37
N ASP A 285 -4.33 -13.34 -11.08
CA ASP A 285 -4.93 -12.12 -10.58
C ASP A 285 -4.21 -11.62 -9.32
N ASP A 286 -3.61 -10.44 -9.42
CA ASP A 286 -2.88 -9.77 -8.33
C ASP A 286 -3.75 -8.96 -7.37
N THR A 287 -5.08 -9.14 -7.37
CA THR A 287 -5.99 -8.39 -6.48
C THR A 287 -5.61 -8.55 -5.00
N SER A 288 -5.08 -9.72 -4.59
CA SER A 288 -4.54 -9.94 -3.23
C SER A 288 -3.35 -9.04 -2.89
N HIS A 289 -2.58 -8.63 -3.91
CA HIS A 289 -1.43 -7.74 -3.80
C HIS A 289 -1.79 -6.27 -4.05
N ALA A 290 -3.02 -5.91 -4.40
CA ALA A 290 -3.39 -4.54 -4.77
C ALA A 290 -3.21 -3.49 -3.65
N SER A 291 -2.98 -3.91 -2.41
CA SER A 291 -2.62 -3.00 -1.30
C SER A 291 -1.11 -2.68 -1.25
N GLN A 292 -0.29 -3.39 -2.02
CA GLN A 292 1.16 -3.25 -2.14
C GLN A 292 1.55 -2.19 -3.16
N ILE A 293 2.81 -1.76 -3.07
CA ILE A 293 3.44 -0.85 -4.03
C ILE A 293 4.45 -1.67 -4.83
N ILE A 294 4.39 -1.58 -6.16
CA ILE A 294 5.37 -2.24 -7.04
C ILE A 294 6.74 -1.58 -6.82
N SER A 295 7.79 -2.39 -6.70
CA SER A 295 9.19 -1.95 -6.61
C SER A 295 9.99 -2.31 -7.87
N SER A 296 9.66 -3.42 -8.53
CA SER A 296 10.19 -3.74 -9.85
C SER A 296 9.24 -4.62 -10.66
N ILE A 297 9.32 -4.51 -11.98
CA ILE A 297 8.68 -5.44 -12.90
C ILE A 297 9.78 -6.06 -13.76
N ALA A 298 9.86 -7.39 -13.75
CA ALA A 298 10.71 -8.15 -14.64
C ALA A 298 9.86 -8.89 -15.67
N ILE A 299 10.17 -8.72 -16.94
CA ILE A 299 9.46 -9.34 -18.05
C ILE A 299 10.43 -10.23 -18.83
N TYR A 300 10.04 -11.48 -19.03
CA TYR A 300 10.69 -12.37 -19.98
C TYR A 300 9.96 -12.28 -21.32
N ALA A 301 10.67 -11.92 -22.38
CA ALA A 301 10.06 -11.77 -23.70
C ALA A 301 10.99 -12.23 -24.84
N THR A 302 10.37 -12.63 -25.95
CA THR A 302 11.01 -12.82 -27.26
C THR A 302 10.49 -11.73 -28.21
N GLY A 303 9.58 -12.10 -29.13
CA GLY A 303 8.65 -11.20 -29.80
C GLY A 303 7.27 -11.14 -29.13
N ASP A 304 7.03 -12.01 -28.14
CA ASP A 304 5.82 -12.02 -27.30
C ASP A 304 6.20 -11.95 -25.83
N VAL A 305 5.31 -11.42 -25.00
CA VAL A 305 5.44 -11.46 -23.55
C VAL A 305 5.17 -12.88 -23.06
N ARG A 306 6.14 -13.42 -22.31
CA ARG A 306 6.13 -14.82 -21.87
C ARG A 306 5.94 -14.98 -20.39
N ILE A 307 6.57 -14.14 -19.58
CA ILE A 307 6.46 -14.15 -18.12
C ILE A 307 6.53 -12.73 -17.61
N ILE A 308 5.71 -12.43 -16.62
CA ILE A 308 5.79 -11.19 -15.85
C ILE A 308 6.01 -11.56 -14.38
N LYS A 309 7.03 -10.99 -13.77
CA LYS A 309 7.29 -11.04 -12.33
C LYS A 309 7.16 -9.63 -11.78
N ILE A 310 6.37 -9.47 -10.72
CA ILE A 310 6.21 -8.20 -10.02
C ILE A 310 6.80 -8.38 -8.62
N SER A 311 7.77 -7.55 -8.28
CA SER A 311 8.28 -7.43 -6.91
C SER A 311 7.64 -6.24 -6.25
N TYR A 312 7.28 -6.39 -4.97
CA TYR A 312 6.66 -5.32 -4.19
C TYR A 312 7.66 -4.66 -3.22
N ALA A 313 7.31 -3.49 -2.69
CA ALA A 313 8.18 -2.68 -1.84
C ALA A 313 8.56 -3.35 -0.51
N ASP A 314 7.75 -4.31 -0.04
CA ASP A 314 8.10 -5.13 1.14
C ASP A 314 9.28 -6.09 0.89
N LYS A 315 9.70 -6.27 -0.38
CA LYS A 315 10.77 -7.16 -0.86
C LYS A 315 10.57 -8.65 -0.55
N VAL A 316 9.43 -9.03 0.01
CA VAL A 316 9.08 -10.42 0.37
C VAL A 316 7.97 -10.91 -0.55
N SER A 317 6.99 -10.05 -0.82
CA SER A 317 5.90 -10.35 -1.74
C SER A 317 6.40 -10.27 -3.18
N GLN A 318 6.07 -11.30 -3.95
CA GLN A 318 6.26 -11.34 -5.40
C GLN A 318 5.05 -12.01 -6.04
N SER A 319 4.62 -11.52 -7.19
CA SER A 319 3.68 -12.24 -8.06
C SER A 319 4.39 -12.70 -9.33
N LYS A 320 4.00 -13.87 -9.84
CA LYS A 320 4.54 -14.45 -11.07
C LYS A 320 3.41 -14.94 -11.95
N HIS A 321 3.38 -14.42 -13.16
CA HIS A 321 2.42 -14.76 -14.21
C HIS A 321 3.18 -15.57 -15.27
N GLU A 322 2.96 -16.88 -15.31
CA GLU A 322 3.82 -17.82 -16.03
C GLU A 322 3.24 -18.32 -17.36
N GLY A 323 3.95 -18.01 -18.44
CA GLY A 323 3.88 -18.72 -19.72
C GLY A 323 5.05 -19.68 -19.91
N SER A 324 5.66 -19.70 -21.10
CA SER A 324 6.76 -20.60 -21.48
C SER A 324 8.15 -19.94 -21.44
N GLU A 325 9.15 -20.59 -20.83
CA GLU A 325 10.54 -20.12 -20.70
C GLU A 325 11.46 -20.63 -21.83
N LYS A 326 11.19 -20.28 -23.09
CA LYS A 326 12.07 -20.67 -24.22
C LYS A 326 12.47 -19.48 -25.10
N GLY A 327 13.79 -19.29 -25.26
CA GLY A 327 14.39 -18.47 -26.33
C GLY A 327 14.33 -16.94 -26.14
N GLY A 328 13.84 -16.44 -25.00
CA GLY A 328 13.73 -15.01 -24.68
C GLY A 328 14.77 -14.49 -23.71
N TYR A 329 14.62 -13.21 -23.34
CA TYR A 329 15.49 -12.47 -22.44
C TYR A 329 14.68 -11.78 -21.34
N TRP A 330 15.29 -11.65 -20.16
CA TRP A 330 14.73 -10.90 -19.05
C TRP A 330 15.05 -9.42 -19.19
N HIS A 331 14.03 -8.58 -19.01
CA HIS A 331 14.14 -7.14 -18.88
C HIS A 331 13.58 -6.73 -17.53
N GLU A 332 14.38 -6.05 -16.71
CA GLU A 332 13.97 -5.57 -15.41
C GLU A 332 13.80 -4.05 -15.42
N PHE A 333 12.66 -3.59 -14.92
CA PHE A 333 12.36 -2.18 -14.71
C PHE A 333 12.17 -1.93 -13.21
N VAL A 334 13.25 -1.47 -12.57
CA VAL A 334 13.27 -1.14 -11.13
C VAL A 334 12.76 0.28 -10.92
N LEU A 335 11.86 0.48 -9.96
CA LEU A 335 11.30 1.77 -9.55
C LEU A 335 12.07 2.31 -8.33
N THR A 336 12.28 3.61 -8.28
CA THR A 336 12.85 4.28 -7.10
C THR A 336 11.77 4.65 -6.09
N ASP A 337 12.14 4.99 -4.86
CA ASP A 337 11.20 5.44 -3.83
C ASP A 337 10.36 6.64 -4.31
N GLY A 338 9.04 6.51 -4.23
CA GLY A 338 8.09 7.54 -4.70
C GLY A 338 7.84 7.55 -6.22
N GLU A 339 8.48 6.63 -6.96
CA GLU A 339 8.20 6.40 -8.37
C GLU A 339 7.14 5.31 -8.55
N TYR A 340 6.13 5.61 -9.37
CA TYR A 340 4.96 4.79 -9.57
C TYR A 340 4.67 4.67 -11.06
N ILE A 341 4.26 3.49 -11.52
CA ILE A 341 3.80 3.30 -12.90
C ILE A 341 2.40 3.88 -13.03
N THR A 342 2.21 4.81 -13.97
CA THR A 342 0.95 5.53 -14.18
C THR A 342 0.33 5.24 -15.54
N GLU A 343 1.11 4.68 -16.48
CA GLU A 343 0.63 4.27 -17.80
C GLU A 343 1.32 2.99 -18.25
N MET A 344 0.58 2.14 -18.98
CA MET A 344 1.08 0.92 -19.59
C MET A 344 0.65 0.87 -21.06
N LEU A 345 1.61 0.86 -21.98
CA LEU A 345 1.38 0.64 -23.40
C LEU A 345 1.42 -0.86 -23.66
N ILE A 346 0.40 -1.36 -24.35
CA ILE A 346 0.19 -2.79 -24.60
C ILE A 346 0.07 -3.03 -26.11
N TRP A 347 1.07 -3.67 -26.70
CA TRP A 347 1.00 -4.16 -28.08
C TRP A 347 0.34 -5.52 -28.07
N GLN A 348 -0.87 -5.63 -28.61
CA GLN A 348 -1.63 -6.89 -28.59
C GLN A 348 -2.33 -7.19 -29.93
N GLY A 349 -2.56 -8.48 -30.15
CA GLY A 349 -3.38 -9.03 -31.22
C GLY A 349 -4.09 -10.28 -30.69
N ASP A 350 -3.74 -11.45 -31.23
CA ASP A 350 -4.15 -12.73 -30.64
C ASP A 350 -3.37 -13.03 -29.34
N TRP A 351 -2.21 -12.35 -29.17
CA TRP A 351 -1.31 -12.45 -28.02
C TRP A 351 -0.83 -11.06 -27.60
N VAL A 352 -0.33 -10.96 -26.36
CA VAL A 352 0.39 -9.77 -25.88
C VAL A 352 1.82 -9.82 -26.40
N TYR A 353 2.11 -9.00 -27.39
CA TYR A 353 3.40 -8.94 -28.06
C TYR A 353 4.44 -8.19 -27.24
N GLY A 354 4.05 -7.04 -26.69
CA GLY A 354 4.99 -6.18 -25.98
C GLY A 354 4.34 -5.22 -25.01
N LEU A 355 5.18 -4.72 -24.11
CA LEU A 355 4.79 -3.80 -23.03
C LEU A 355 5.80 -2.66 -22.90
N GLN A 356 5.30 -1.48 -22.55
CA GLN A 356 6.13 -0.37 -22.09
C GLN A 356 5.42 0.31 -20.91
N PHE A 357 6.17 0.66 -19.87
CA PHE A 357 5.65 1.36 -18.70
C PHE A 357 6.13 2.81 -18.68
N VAL A 358 5.26 3.70 -18.21
CA VAL A 358 5.57 5.11 -17.96
C VAL A 358 5.27 5.42 -16.50
N THR A 359 6.18 6.13 -15.85
CA THR A 359 6.08 6.48 -14.44
C THR A 359 5.65 7.92 -14.21
N ASN A 360 5.20 8.22 -12.98
CA ASN A 360 4.93 9.58 -12.51
C ASN A 360 6.17 10.49 -12.52
N PHE A 361 7.39 9.96 -12.70
CA PHE A 361 8.61 10.77 -12.90
C PHE A 361 8.88 11.06 -14.39
N GLY A 362 8.01 10.58 -15.28
CA GLY A 362 8.16 10.72 -16.73
C GLY A 362 9.22 9.77 -17.30
N ARG A 363 9.69 8.79 -16.54
CA ARG A 363 10.59 7.75 -17.02
C ARG A 363 9.78 6.70 -17.78
N CYS A 364 10.35 6.19 -18.86
CA CYS A 364 9.78 5.08 -19.62
C CYS A 364 10.69 3.86 -19.50
N SER A 365 10.11 2.67 -19.38
CA SER A 365 10.87 1.44 -19.67
C SER A 365 11.21 1.40 -21.17
N PRO A 366 12.18 0.58 -21.59
CA PRO A 366 12.24 0.14 -22.97
C PRO A 366 10.92 -0.53 -23.38
N THR A 367 10.63 -0.58 -24.68
CA THR A 367 9.61 -1.50 -25.20
C THR A 367 10.12 -2.92 -25.06
N ILE A 368 9.44 -3.74 -24.28
CA ILE A 368 9.83 -5.13 -23.99
C ILE A 368 8.95 -6.07 -24.81
N GLY A 369 9.57 -6.98 -25.57
CA GLY A 369 8.86 -7.86 -26.50
C GLY A 369 8.73 -7.25 -27.89
N GLY A 370 7.73 -7.69 -28.65
CA GLY A 370 7.45 -7.20 -30.00
C GLY A 370 6.53 -5.99 -30.01
N SER A 371 6.74 -5.07 -30.96
CA SER A 371 5.87 -3.92 -31.23
C SER A 371 4.91 -4.17 -32.40
N TRP A 372 4.35 -5.38 -32.47
CA TRP A 372 3.35 -5.74 -33.48
C TRP A 372 1.99 -5.13 -33.14
N ASN A 373 1.25 -4.71 -34.16
CA ASN A 373 -0.01 -3.97 -34.03
C ASN A 373 0.14 -2.58 -33.40
N LYS A 374 -0.99 -1.89 -33.29
CA LYS A 374 -1.10 -0.59 -32.63
C LYS A 374 -1.19 -0.81 -31.12
N PRO A 375 -0.45 -0.05 -30.29
CA PRO A 375 -0.55 -0.19 -28.86
C PRO A 375 -1.88 0.36 -28.33
N THR A 376 -2.42 -0.31 -27.32
CA THR A 376 -3.46 0.24 -26.44
C THR A 376 -2.78 0.89 -25.25
N ILE A 377 -3.20 2.11 -24.89
CA ILE A 377 -2.71 2.79 -23.69
C ILE A 377 -3.66 2.48 -22.54
N ALA A 378 -3.17 1.75 -21.55
CA ALA A 378 -3.85 1.52 -20.30
C ALA A 378 -3.39 2.56 -19.27
N LYS A 379 -4.30 3.45 -18.90
CA LYS A 379 -4.14 4.40 -17.80
C LYS A 379 -5.50 4.68 -17.18
N ASN A 380 -5.52 5.10 -15.92
CA ASN A 380 -6.73 5.58 -15.28
C ASN A 380 -6.43 6.86 -14.49
N LYS A 381 -7.38 7.79 -14.46
CA LYS A 381 -7.23 9.08 -13.79
C LYS A 381 -7.04 8.87 -12.28
N GLY A 382 -5.94 9.36 -11.73
CA GLY A 382 -5.49 9.19 -10.35
C GLY A 382 -4.85 7.84 -10.07
N GLY A 383 -4.76 6.97 -11.08
CA GLY A 383 -4.42 5.57 -10.92
C GLY A 383 -2.92 5.30 -10.96
N VAL A 384 -2.45 4.54 -9.98
CA VAL A 384 -1.13 3.91 -9.96
C VAL A 384 -1.27 2.41 -10.16
N LEU A 385 -0.47 1.82 -11.04
CA LEU A 385 -0.44 0.37 -11.25
C LEU A 385 0.09 -0.33 -9.99
N VAL A 386 -0.69 -1.28 -9.46
CA VAL A 386 -0.35 -2.05 -8.25
C VAL A 386 -0.34 -3.56 -8.47
N GLY A 387 -0.67 -4.01 -9.69
CA GLY A 387 -0.68 -5.42 -10.06
C GLY A 387 -1.34 -5.60 -11.43
N ILE A 388 -1.43 -6.83 -11.88
CA ILE A 388 -2.10 -7.17 -13.14
C ILE A 388 -3.05 -8.36 -13.00
N VAL A 389 -4.01 -8.44 -13.90
CA VAL A 389 -4.74 -9.66 -14.21
C VAL A 389 -4.31 -10.11 -15.60
N SER A 390 -3.93 -11.37 -15.75
CA SER A 390 -3.50 -11.93 -17.03
C SER A 390 -4.30 -13.15 -17.42
N LEU A 391 -4.62 -13.26 -18.71
CA LEU A 391 -5.18 -14.48 -19.30
C LEU A 391 -4.09 -15.15 -20.13
N ILE A 392 -3.76 -16.39 -19.75
CA ILE A 392 -2.69 -17.16 -20.38
C ILE A 392 -3.32 -18.37 -21.08
N LYS A 393 -2.95 -18.61 -22.34
CA LYS A 393 -3.52 -19.67 -23.17
C LYS A 393 -2.41 -20.52 -23.81
N PRO A 394 -2.61 -21.84 -23.98
CA PRO A 394 -1.69 -22.68 -24.73
C PRO A 394 -1.57 -22.24 -26.20
N HIS A 395 -0.34 -22.21 -26.69
CA HIS A 395 0.08 -21.97 -28.07
C HIS A 395 0.78 -23.23 -28.60
N GLN A 396 0.47 -23.61 -29.84
CA GLN A 396 0.87 -24.88 -30.42
C GLN A 396 2.40 -25.10 -30.44
N GLU A 397 3.16 -24.05 -30.79
CA GLU A 397 4.62 -24.16 -30.96
C GLU A 397 5.44 -23.60 -29.79
N LEU A 398 4.89 -22.65 -29.03
CA LEU A 398 5.66 -21.79 -28.15
C LEU A 398 5.27 -21.98 -26.66
N GLY A 399 4.49 -23.01 -26.35
CA GLY A 399 4.01 -23.29 -24.99
C GLY A 399 2.89 -22.35 -24.58
N CYS A 400 2.89 -21.81 -23.38
CA CYS A 400 1.84 -20.90 -22.91
C CYS A 400 2.20 -19.43 -23.18
N LEU A 401 1.20 -18.64 -23.59
CA LEU A 401 1.32 -17.23 -23.96
C LEU A 401 0.25 -16.36 -23.31
N PHE A 402 0.59 -15.10 -23.08
CA PHE A 402 -0.37 -14.09 -22.65
C PHE A 402 -1.31 -13.77 -23.81
N ARG A 403 -2.59 -14.08 -23.63
CA ARG A 403 -3.66 -13.71 -24.55
C ARG A 403 -4.08 -12.25 -24.29
N ASP A 404 -4.36 -11.94 -23.02
CA ASP A 404 -4.77 -10.61 -22.57
C ASP A 404 -4.08 -10.23 -21.27
N ILE A 405 -4.00 -8.92 -21.03
CA ILE A 405 -3.49 -8.32 -19.80
C ILE A 405 -4.35 -7.12 -19.39
N GLN A 406 -4.59 -6.99 -18.10
CA GLN A 406 -5.35 -5.91 -17.48
C GLN A 406 -4.55 -5.36 -16.31
N GLY A 407 -4.36 -4.03 -16.26
CA GLY A 407 -3.76 -3.38 -15.10
C GLY A 407 -4.76 -3.23 -13.96
N ILE A 408 -4.29 -3.44 -12.73
CA ILE A 408 -5.01 -3.10 -11.49
C ILE A 408 -4.47 -1.75 -11.02
N TRP A 409 -5.33 -0.74 -11.02
CA TRP A 409 -4.98 0.66 -10.76
C TRP A 409 -5.57 1.11 -9.43
N ARG A 410 -4.72 1.66 -8.57
CA ARG A 410 -5.08 2.14 -7.23
C ARG A 410 -5.06 3.67 -7.15
N HIS A 411 -6.09 4.25 -6.53
CA HIS A 411 -6.40 5.68 -6.60
C HIS A 411 -6.15 6.48 -5.31
N ASP A 412 -5.70 5.84 -4.23
CA ASP A 412 -5.40 6.48 -2.94
C ASP A 412 -3.89 6.68 -2.69
N ILE A 413 -3.06 6.65 -3.73
CA ILE A 413 -1.59 6.80 -3.63
C ILE A 413 -1.13 8.19 -4.06
N LEU A 414 -1.61 8.70 -5.20
CA LEU A 414 -1.25 10.01 -5.74
C LEU A 414 -2.50 10.87 -5.91
N ASP A 415 -2.46 12.11 -5.40
CA ASP A 415 -3.56 13.09 -5.59
C ASP A 415 -3.69 13.50 -7.06
N LYS A 416 -2.55 13.66 -7.73
CA LYS A 416 -2.49 14.08 -9.12
C LYS A 416 -1.32 13.41 -9.84
N VAL A 417 -1.63 12.73 -10.94
CA VAL A 417 -0.61 12.19 -11.84
C VAL A 417 -0.11 13.30 -12.78
N PRO A 418 1.22 13.51 -12.92
CA PRO A 418 1.74 14.46 -13.90
C PRO A 418 1.32 14.10 -15.32
N LYS A 419 1.00 15.12 -16.14
CA LYS A 419 0.58 14.94 -17.55
C LYS A 419 -0.63 13.99 -17.72
N GLU A 420 -1.44 13.82 -16.68
CA GLU A 420 -2.63 12.95 -16.69
C GLU A 420 -3.67 13.37 -17.73
N GLU A 421 -3.87 14.68 -17.89
CA GLU A 421 -4.80 15.27 -18.85
C GLU A 421 -4.26 15.25 -20.29
N ASP A 422 -3.02 14.76 -20.51
CA ASP A 422 -2.48 14.63 -21.86
C ASP A 422 -3.32 13.61 -22.63
N ILE A 423 -3.84 14.06 -23.77
CA ILE A 423 -4.66 13.25 -24.67
C ILE A 423 -3.71 12.46 -25.57
N SER A 424 -3.78 11.14 -25.47
CA SER A 424 -3.11 10.27 -26.45
C SER A 424 -3.88 10.27 -27.75
N SER A 425 -3.22 10.57 -28.86
CA SER A 425 -3.83 10.39 -30.19
C SER A 425 -4.04 8.92 -30.48
N GLU A 426 -4.98 8.60 -31.37
CA GLU A 426 -5.03 7.29 -31.98
C GLU A 426 -3.73 7.02 -32.76
N TYR A 427 -3.30 5.76 -32.78
CA TYR A 427 -2.16 5.34 -33.58
C TYR A 427 -2.61 5.08 -35.02
N PHE A 428 -1.94 5.71 -35.98
CA PHE A 428 -2.15 5.53 -37.42
C PHE A 428 -0.93 4.87 -38.08
N GLY A 429 -1.12 4.28 -39.26
CA GLY A 429 -0.06 3.59 -40.00
C GLY A 429 -0.05 2.07 -39.86
N PHE A 430 1.03 1.46 -40.35
CA PHE A 430 1.17 0.02 -40.51
C PHE A 430 1.38 -0.71 -39.17
N LYS A 431 1.02 -2.00 -39.12
CA LYS A 431 1.03 -2.83 -37.90
C LYS A 431 2.39 -3.47 -37.59
N LYS A 432 3.45 -3.06 -38.29
CA LYS A 432 4.81 -3.59 -38.17
C LYS A 432 5.81 -2.45 -38.06
N GLY A 433 6.92 -2.70 -37.37
CA GLY A 433 8.00 -1.73 -37.16
C GLY A 433 8.50 -1.80 -35.72
N MET A 434 9.64 -1.15 -35.46
CA MET A 434 10.10 -0.94 -34.08
C MET A 434 9.41 0.31 -33.52
N ALA A 435 8.70 0.13 -32.40
CA ALA A 435 8.10 1.25 -31.71
C ALA A 435 9.17 2.11 -31.04
N PHE A 436 8.98 3.43 -31.10
CA PHE A 436 9.78 4.41 -30.36
C PHE A 436 8.86 5.36 -29.60
N ASN A 437 9.36 5.93 -28.51
CA ASN A 437 8.61 6.84 -27.65
C ASN A 437 9.56 7.86 -27.01
N ASP A 438 9.58 9.08 -27.56
CA ASP A 438 10.45 10.16 -27.08
C ASP A 438 10.00 10.80 -25.76
N ARG A 439 8.92 10.29 -25.13
CA ARG A 439 8.53 10.71 -23.78
C ARG A 439 9.64 10.51 -22.76
N ALA A 440 10.56 9.57 -22.97
CA ALA A 440 11.74 9.40 -22.10
C ALA A 440 12.67 10.64 -22.10
N VAL A 441 12.68 11.40 -23.21
CA VAL A 441 13.44 12.64 -23.38
C VAL A 441 12.68 13.82 -22.76
N VAL A 442 11.39 13.94 -23.08
CA VAL A 442 10.53 15.06 -22.61
C VAL A 442 10.19 14.95 -21.12
N ARG A 443 9.97 13.72 -20.65
CA ARG A 443 9.50 13.37 -19.30
C ARG A 443 8.25 14.16 -18.93
N ASN A 444 8.23 14.73 -17.72
CA ASN A 444 7.17 15.64 -17.27
C ASN A 444 7.56 17.12 -17.42
N SER A 445 8.61 17.40 -18.20
CA SER A 445 9.16 18.74 -18.33
C SER A 445 8.30 19.63 -19.22
N ASN A 446 8.51 20.95 -19.13
CA ASN A 446 7.91 21.93 -20.03
C ASN A 446 8.94 22.36 -21.09
N ILE A 447 9.58 21.40 -21.75
CA ILE A 447 10.49 21.66 -22.87
C ILE A 447 9.67 21.83 -24.16
N ALA A 448 10.13 22.69 -25.07
CA ALA A 448 9.49 22.95 -26.35
C ALA A 448 10.30 22.34 -27.49
N ILE A 449 9.64 21.94 -28.57
CA ILE A 449 10.33 21.59 -29.81
C ILE A 449 10.90 22.89 -30.38
N SER A 450 12.19 22.90 -30.69
CA SER A 450 12.88 24.01 -31.38
C SER A 450 13.18 23.70 -32.84
N LYS A 451 13.29 22.41 -33.18
CA LYS A 451 13.70 21.99 -34.52
C LYS A 451 13.23 20.57 -34.82
N ILE A 452 12.84 20.36 -36.07
CA ILE A 452 12.43 19.07 -36.62
C ILE A 452 13.33 18.78 -37.81
N ARG A 453 13.91 17.58 -37.84
CA ARG A 453 14.67 17.06 -38.97
C ARG A 453 13.93 15.89 -39.58
N VAL A 454 13.75 15.94 -40.89
CA VAL A 454 13.05 14.90 -41.66
C VAL A 454 13.96 14.43 -42.78
N GLY A 455 14.23 13.13 -42.86
CA GLY A 455 14.81 12.52 -44.06
C GLY A 455 13.67 12.11 -44.98
N CYS A 456 13.66 12.59 -46.22
CA CYS A 456 12.60 12.24 -47.17
C CYS A 456 13.06 12.12 -48.63
N GLY A 457 12.45 11.18 -49.34
CA GLY A 457 12.50 11.02 -50.80
C GLY A 457 11.08 10.88 -51.34
N ASP A 458 10.78 9.72 -51.94
CA ASP A 458 9.38 9.36 -52.30
C ASP A 458 8.51 9.08 -51.06
N VAL A 459 9.17 8.87 -49.91
CA VAL A 459 8.57 8.55 -48.60
C VAL A 459 9.31 9.29 -47.49
N ILE A 460 8.75 9.29 -46.28
CA ILE A 460 9.45 9.77 -45.08
C ILE A 460 10.34 8.63 -44.55
N ASP A 461 11.66 8.80 -44.67
CA ASP A 461 12.67 7.83 -44.27
C ASP A 461 13.05 7.95 -42.80
N SER A 462 13.11 9.17 -42.27
CA SER A 462 13.47 9.40 -40.86
C SER A 462 12.92 10.69 -40.26
N LEU A 463 12.81 10.70 -38.94
CA LEU A 463 12.38 11.84 -38.12
C LEU A 463 13.29 11.99 -36.90
N GLN A 464 13.69 13.22 -36.58
CA GLN A 464 14.40 13.56 -35.36
C GLN A 464 13.90 14.91 -34.84
N LEU A 465 13.69 15.02 -33.52
CA LEU A 465 13.27 16.26 -32.86
C LEU A 465 14.41 16.81 -32.00
N VAL A 466 14.45 18.13 -31.87
CA VAL A 466 15.33 18.84 -30.95
C VAL A 466 14.48 19.70 -30.03
N TYR A 467 14.64 19.49 -28.73
CA TYR A 467 13.93 20.22 -27.69
C TYR A 467 14.83 21.26 -27.03
N ILE A 468 14.22 22.34 -26.56
CA ILE A 468 14.86 23.37 -25.73
C ILE A 468 14.11 23.53 -24.41
N GLU A 469 14.85 23.84 -23.36
CA GLU A 469 14.27 24.13 -22.06
C GLU A 469 13.78 25.58 -21.99
N ASN A 470 12.48 25.78 -21.75
CA ASN A 470 11.87 27.11 -21.72
C ASN A 470 12.29 27.98 -20.51
N ALA A 471 13.01 27.40 -19.54
CA ALA A 471 13.24 28.00 -18.21
C ALA A 471 14.62 28.63 -18.01
N SER A 472 15.60 28.42 -18.91
CA SER A 472 16.99 28.83 -18.70
C SER A 472 17.49 29.80 -19.78
N GLN A 473 18.26 30.81 -19.37
CA GLN A 473 18.98 31.71 -20.30
C GLN A 473 20.07 30.97 -21.11
N ALA A 474 20.42 29.74 -20.72
CA ALA A 474 21.29 28.85 -21.47
C ALA A 474 20.43 27.87 -22.28
N GLN A 475 20.51 27.94 -23.61
CA GLN A 475 19.82 27.01 -24.52
C GLN A 475 20.48 25.62 -24.44
N ASN A 476 20.05 24.80 -23.48
CA ASN A 476 20.35 23.38 -23.50
C ASN A 476 19.44 22.71 -24.53
N GLU A 477 20.02 22.28 -25.65
CA GLU A 477 19.34 21.49 -26.68
C GLU A 477 19.38 20.00 -26.33
N TYR A 478 18.25 19.33 -26.43
CA TYR A 478 18.11 17.88 -26.27
C TYR A 478 17.65 17.28 -27.59
N GLN A 479 18.48 16.45 -28.20
CA GLN A 479 18.16 15.79 -29.47
C GLN A 479 17.65 14.38 -29.21
N THR A 480 16.59 13.98 -29.90
CA THR A 480 16.13 12.58 -29.90
C THR A 480 17.06 11.71 -30.72
N GLU A 481 16.91 10.39 -30.60
CA GLU A 481 17.47 9.48 -31.59
C GLU A 481 16.86 9.76 -32.98
N LEU A 482 17.59 9.40 -34.02
CA LEU A 482 17.08 9.44 -35.39
C LEU A 482 16.18 8.23 -35.59
N HIS A 483 14.88 8.45 -35.66
CA HIS A 483 13.91 7.39 -35.88
C HIS A 483 13.76 7.12 -37.37
N GLY A 484 14.13 5.93 -37.82
CA GLY A 484 14.02 5.52 -39.23
C GLY A 484 15.38 5.23 -39.89
N GLY A 485 15.39 5.22 -41.23
CA GLY A 485 16.56 4.91 -42.04
C GLY A 485 17.42 6.13 -42.37
N LEU A 486 18.61 5.89 -42.94
CA LEU A 486 19.50 6.94 -43.45
C LEU A 486 19.13 7.42 -44.86
N GLY A 487 17.98 6.98 -45.39
CA GLY A 487 17.48 7.32 -46.71
C GLY A 487 17.01 8.77 -46.84
N GLY A 488 16.78 9.17 -48.09
CA GLY A 488 16.21 10.48 -48.42
C GLY A 488 17.17 11.66 -48.30
N SER A 489 16.72 12.82 -48.77
CA SER A 489 17.37 14.10 -48.54
C SER A 489 16.93 14.67 -47.19
N LYS A 490 17.88 15.18 -46.39
CA LYS A 490 17.57 15.78 -45.09
C LYS A 490 16.97 17.17 -45.28
N LYS A 491 15.82 17.40 -44.63
CA LYS A 491 15.15 18.67 -44.48
C LYS A 491 15.15 19.05 -43.01
N GLU A 492 15.35 20.33 -42.72
CA GLU A 492 15.33 20.88 -41.36
C GLU A 492 14.32 22.01 -41.30
N PHE A 493 13.52 22.00 -40.24
CA PHE A 493 12.54 23.03 -39.91
C PHE A 493 12.85 23.53 -38.51
N VAL A 494 13.18 24.82 -38.38
CA VAL A 494 13.54 25.47 -37.11
C VAL A 494 12.38 26.36 -36.70
N LEU A 495 11.94 26.22 -35.44
CA LEU A 495 10.89 27.02 -34.84
C LEU A 495 11.52 28.24 -34.17
N GLU A 496 10.97 29.41 -34.47
CA GLU A 496 11.40 30.66 -33.86
C GLU A 496 10.97 30.74 -32.37
N PRO A 497 11.59 31.60 -31.55
CA PRO A 497 11.16 31.78 -30.16
C PRO A 497 9.66 32.13 -30.04
N GLY A 498 8.91 31.31 -29.31
CA GLY A 498 7.46 31.45 -29.13
C GLY A 498 6.62 30.81 -30.24
N GLU A 499 7.25 30.29 -31.29
CA GLU A 499 6.60 29.45 -32.29
C GLU A 499 6.45 28.03 -31.77
N HIS A 500 5.29 27.42 -32.00
CA HIS A 500 5.02 26.04 -31.63
C HIS A 500 4.09 25.37 -32.63
N ILE A 501 4.22 24.06 -32.74
CA ILE A 501 3.38 23.23 -33.61
C ILE A 501 1.97 23.18 -33.02
N ILE A 502 0.98 23.59 -33.81
CA ILE A 502 -0.44 23.52 -33.44
C ILE A 502 -1.16 22.38 -34.15
N LYS A 503 -0.59 21.85 -35.24
CA LYS A 503 -1.14 20.71 -35.97
C LYS A 503 -0.06 19.94 -36.72
N VAL A 504 -0.21 18.62 -36.73
CA VAL A 504 0.53 17.71 -37.61
C VAL A 504 -0.46 17.10 -38.59
N SER A 505 -0.10 17.05 -39.86
CA SER A 505 -0.90 16.45 -40.92
C SER A 505 -0.01 15.63 -41.84
N GLY A 506 -0.61 14.74 -42.63
CA GLY A 506 0.16 13.92 -43.54
C GLY A 506 -0.69 13.04 -44.45
N LYS A 507 0.01 12.32 -45.33
CA LYS A 507 -0.56 11.26 -46.16
C LYS A 507 0.23 9.98 -45.91
N TYR A 508 -0.48 8.87 -45.89
CA TYR A 508 0.11 7.55 -45.74
C TYR A 508 -0.64 6.57 -46.65
N ASP A 509 0.06 5.52 -47.06
CA ASP A 509 -0.54 4.34 -47.68
C ASP A 509 -0.51 3.17 -46.68
N ASP A 510 -0.86 1.97 -47.13
CA ASP A 510 -0.92 0.79 -46.26
C ASP A 510 0.44 0.41 -45.64
N ALA A 511 1.57 0.94 -46.11
CA ALA A 511 2.91 0.58 -45.65
C ALA A 511 3.68 1.75 -45.02
N GLN A 512 3.49 2.98 -45.49
CA GLN A 512 4.44 4.07 -45.26
C GLN A 512 3.80 5.46 -45.25
N ILE A 513 4.46 6.40 -44.58
CA ILE A 513 4.11 7.82 -44.59
C ILE A 513 4.79 8.45 -45.82
N THR A 514 4.00 9.01 -46.72
CA THR A 514 4.48 9.64 -47.97
C THR A 514 4.58 11.15 -47.86
N GLN A 515 3.86 11.75 -46.90
CA GLN A 515 3.90 13.19 -46.66
C GLN A 515 3.67 13.47 -45.16
N ILE A 516 4.45 14.39 -44.60
CA ILE A 516 4.22 14.98 -43.27
C ILE A 516 4.31 16.49 -43.38
N GLY A 517 3.43 17.20 -42.69
CA GLY A 517 3.37 18.65 -42.66
C GLY A 517 3.06 19.16 -41.25
N PHE A 518 3.70 20.25 -40.88
CA PHE A 518 3.59 20.89 -39.57
C PHE A 518 2.99 22.28 -39.75
N GLU A 519 1.93 22.58 -38.99
CA GLU A 519 1.36 23.93 -38.91
C GLU A 519 1.76 24.54 -37.57
N THR A 520 2.18 25.80 -37.61
CA THR A 520 2.58 26.56 -36.41
C THR A 520 1.63 27.72 -36.14
N ASN A 521 1.65 28.20 -34.90
CA ASN A 521 0.87 29.36 -34.47
C ASN A 521 1.23 30.68 -35.19
N ASN A 522 2.34 30.71 -35.95
CA ASN A 522 2.78 31.90 -36.70
C ASN A 522 2.31 31.93 -38.17
N CYS A 523 1.45 30.99 -38.60
CA CYS A 523 0.73 31.00 -39.88
C CYS A 523 1.57 31.39 -41.12
N GLN A 524 2.70 30.74 -41.32
CA GLN A 524 3.22 30.51 -42.67
C GLN A 524 3.23 29.00 -42.96
N PRO A 525 2.39 28.50 -43.88
CA PRO A 525 2.48 27.11 -44.31
C PRO A 525 3.77 26.93 -45.13
N TYR A 526 4.73 26.17 -44.60
CA TYR A 526 5.88 25.69 -45.35
C TYR A 526 5.49 24.36 -46.02
N GLN A 527 5.50 24.35 -47.37
CA GLN A 527 5.21 23.16 -48.18
C GLN A 527 6.42 22.26 -48.36
#